data_AF-A0A151S2V3-F1
#
_entry.id   AF-A0A151S2V3-F1
#
_cell.length_a   1.000
_cell.length_b   1.000
_cell.length_c   1.000
_cell.angle_alpha   90.00
_cell.angle_beta   90.00
_cell.angle_gamma   90.00
#
_symmetry.space_group_name_H-M   'P 1'
#
loop_
_entity.id
_entity.type
_entity.pdbx_description
1 polymer ?
#
loop_
_entity_poly.entity_id
_entity_poly.type
_entity_poly.pdbx_seq_one_letter_code
_entity_poly.pdbx_strand_id
1 'polypeptide(L)' 'MKTMADQKRRDHTFIEGDWVLLRLQPYRQGSVCHRKGQKLARRFYGPFQVRHRIGTVAYELDLPTTS' A
#
# COMPACT_ATOMS: atom_id res chain seq x y z
N MET A 1 4.24 -5.15 29.22
CA MET A 1 4.58 -5.66 27.86
C MET A 1 3.83 -4.93 26.74
N LYS A 2 2.51 -4.69 26.83
CA LYS A 2 1.74 -3.95 25.80
C LYS A 2 2.31 -2.55 25.48
N THR A 3 2.66 -1.77 26.51
CA THR A 3 3.26 -0.44 26.39
C THR A 3 4.56 -0.38 25.58
N MET A 4 5.38 -1.43 25.57
CA MET A 4 6.59 -1.50 24.75
C MET A 4 6.28 -1.93 23.30
N ALA A 5 5.24 -2.75 23.08
CA ALA A 5 4.86 -3.22 21.75
C ALA A 5 4.16 -2.14 20.92
N ASP A 6 3.32 -1.33 21.55
CA ASP A 6 2.53 -0.29 20.88
C ASP A 6 3.30 1.02 20.68
N GLN A 7 4.52 1.14 21.21
CA GLN A 7 5.32 2.37 21.21
C GLN A 7 5.64 2.91 19.79
N LYS A 8 5.63 2.04 18.77
CA LYS A 8 5.85 2.41 17.36
C LYS A 8 4.58 2.40 16.52
N ARG A 9 3.42 2.03 17.08
CA ARG A 9 2.14 2.08 16.37
C ARG A 9 1.67 3.54 16.33
N ARG A 10 1.34 4.01 15.13
CA ARG A 10 0.80 5.34 14.91
C ARG A 10 -0.40 5.20 14.02
N ASP A 11 -1.49 5.87 14.41
CA ASP A 11 -2.67 5.98 13.58
C ASP A 11 -2.35 6.97 12.45
N HIS A 12 -2.16 6.42 11.26
CA HIS A 12 -1.95 7.19 10.04
C HIS A 12 -3.24 7.17 9.22
N THR A 13 -3.73 8.36 8.90
CA THR A 13 -4.85 8.56 7.98
C THR A 13 -4.37 9.34 6.77
N PHE A 14 -4.95 9.04 5.62
CA PHE A 14 -4.65 9.71 4.36
C PHE A 14 -5.86 10.53 3.94
N ILE A 15 -5.60 11.66 3.28
CA ILE A 15 -6.65 12.50 2.69
C ILE A 15 -6.67 12.35 1.17
N GLU A 16 -7.76 12.78 0.55
CA GLU A 16 -7.86 12.84 -0.91
C GLU A 16 -6.77 13.77 -1.45
N GLY A 17 -6.04 13.31 -2.47
CA GLY A 17 -4.92 14.03 -3.05
C GLY A 17 -3.54 13.63 -2.51
N ASP A 18 -3.45 12.89 -1.40
CA ASP A 18 -2.18 12.39 -0.87
C ASP A 18 -1.55 11.35 -1.80
N TRP A 19 -0.21 11.34 -1.84
CA TRP A 19 0.58 10.35 -2.55
C TRP A 19 1.02 9.24 -1.62
N VAL A 20 0.61 8.02 -1.92
CA VAL A 20 0.90 6.83 -1.10
C VAL A 20 1.58 5.75 -1.91
N LEU A 21 2.35 4.90 -1.22
CA LEU A 21 2.92 3.69 -1.81
C LEU A 21 2.06 2.48 -1.51
N LEU A 22 1.70 1.72 -2.53
CA LEU A 22 0.90 0.50 -2.36
C LEU A 22 1.78 -0.66 -1.89
N ARG A 23 1.41 -1.28 -0.77
CA ARG A 23 2.05 -2.49 -0.28
C ARG A 23 1.33 -3.73 -0.82
N LEU A 24 2.03 -4.53 -1.61
CA LEU A 24 1.48 -5.76 -2.18
C LEU A 24 2.08 -7.00 -1.54
N GLN A 25 1.36 -8.11 -1.61
CA GLN A 25 1.84 -9.40 -1.15
C GLN A 25 2.45 -10.17 -2.34
N PRO A 26 3.77 -10.37 -2.39
CA PRO A 26 4.47 -10.86 -3.59
C PRO A 26 3.94 -12.22 -4.09
N TYR A 27 3.61 -13.12 -3.16
CA TYR A 27 3.14 -14.48 -3.47
C TYR A 27 1.64 -14.58 -3.80
N ARG A 28 0.87 -13.50 -3.65
CA ARG A 28 -0.59 -13.49 -3.92
C ARG A 28 -0.95 -12.58 -5.10
N GLN A 29 -0.22 -11.48 -5.28
CA GLN A 29 -0.53 -10.47 -6.28
C GLN A 29 0.35 -10.64 -7.53
N GLY A 30 -0.05 -11.52 -8.44
CA GLY A 30 0.67 -11.78 -9.69
C GLY A 30 0.45 -10.73 -10.79
N SER A 31 -0.57 -9.87 -10.65
CA SER A 31 -1.02 -8.93 -11.69
C SER A 31 -0.07 -7.76 -11.92
N VAL A 32 0.70 -7.34 -10.91
CA VAL A 32 1.48 -6.09 -10.97
C VAL A 32 2.87 -6.31 -11.57
N CYS A 33 3.47 -7.49 -11.38
CA CYS A 33 4.79 -7.80 -11.93
C CYS A 33 5.15 -9.28 -11.73
N HIS A 34 5.24 -10.06 -12.81
CA HIS A 34 5.81 -11.41 -12.78
C HIS A 34 7.35 -11.32 -12.74
N ARG A 35 7.92 -11.13 -11.53
CA ARG A 35 9.39 -11.09 -11.37
C ARG A 35 9.95 -12.48 -11.13
N LYS A 36 11.07 -12.79 -11.78
CA LYS A 36 11.82 -14.05 -11.61
C LYS A 36 12.19 -14.36 -10.15
N GLY A 37 12.23 -13.36 -9.27
CA GLY A 37 12.52 -13.54 -7.85
C GLY A 37 11.55 -12.79 -6.94
N GLN A 38 10.68 -13.53 -6.25
CA GLN A 38 9.72 -12.98 -5.27
C GLN A 38 10.38 -12.58 -3.95
N LYS A 39 11.49 -13.22 -3.57
CA LYS A 39 12.20 -12.98 -2.29
C LYS A 39 12.86 -11.61 -2.21
N LEU A 40 13.39 -11.11 -3.32
CA LEU A 40 14.02 -9.79 -3.44
C LEU A 40 13.12 -8.78 -4.14
N ALA A 41 11.82 -9.07 -4.25
CA ALA A 41 10.87 -8.15 -4.85
C ALA A 41 10.67 -6.91 -3.96
N ARG A 42 10.28 -5.80 -4.57
CA ARG A 42 9.93 -4.58 -3.84
C ARG A 42 8.68 -4.86 -3.00
N ARG A 43 8.68 -4.36 -1.76
CA ARG A 43 7.51 -4.47 -0.84
C ARG A 43 6.45 -3.42 -1.13
N PHE A 44 6.89 -2.24 -1.59
CA PHE A 44 6.07 -1.08 -1.90
C PHE A 44 6.20 -0.71 -3.37
N TYR A 45 5.09 -0.33 -3.99
CA TYR A 45 4.95 -0.08 -5.42
C TYR A 45 4.30 1.27 -5.64
N GLY A 46 4.85 2.03 -6.58
CA GLY A 46 4.25 3.22 -7.20
C GLY A 46 3.84 4.33 -6.23
N PRO A 47 4.12 5.61 -6.53
CA PRO A 47 3.31 6.66 -5.94
C PRO A 47 1.94 6.63 -6.63
N PHE A 48 0.90 6.35 -5.87
CA PHE A 48 -0.49 6.45 -6.32
C PHE A 48 -1.19 7.54 -5.52
N GLN A 49 -2.01 8.32 -6.21
CA GLN A 49 -2.79 9.35 -5.56
C GLN A 49 -4.06 8.75 -4.95
N VAL A 50 -4.40 9.12 -3.72
CA VAL A 50 -5.67 8.77 -3.11
C VAL A 50 -6.77 9.58 -3.79
N ARG A 51 -7.67 8.90 -4.50
CA ARG A 51 -8.80 9.51 -5.20
C ARG A 51 -9.95 9.78 -4.24
N HIS A 52 -10.36 8.75 -3.49
CA HIS A 52 -11.47 8.84 -2.54
C HIS A 52 -11.21 8.01 -1.28
N ARG A 53 -11.76 8.48 -0.16
CA ARG A 53 -11.78 7.71 1.09
C ARG A 53 -13.11 6.96 1.21
N ILE A 54 -13.09 5.64 0.99
CA ILE A 54 -14.29 4.78 1.04
C ILE A 54 -14.71 4.47 2.49
N GLY A 55 -13.77 4.52 3.44
CA GLY A 55 -14.08 4.32 4.86
C GLY A 55 -12.92 4.71 5.78
N THR A 56 -12.97 4.26 7.03
CA THR A 56 -11.91 4.58 8.01
C THR A 56 -10.55 4.00 7.63
N VAL A 57 -10.55 2.81 6.99
CA VAL A 57 -9.34 2.02 6.65
C VAL A 57 -9.13 1.85 5.14
N ALA A 58 -10.18 2.05 4.33
CA ALA A 58 -10.16 1.78 2.89
C ALA A 58 -10.08 3.06 2.06
N TYR A 59 -9.18 3.06 1.07
CA TYR A 59 -8.91 4.18 0.19
C TYR A 59 -8.94 3.70 -1.27
N GLU A 60 -9.58 4.48 -2.13
CA GLU A 60 -9.55 4.31 -3.57
C GLU A 60 -8.31 5.02 -4.12
N LEU A 61 -7.51 4.31 -4.91
CA LEU A 61 -6.30 4.84 -5.53
C LEU A 61 -6.53 5.08 -7.01
N ASP A 62 -5.94 6.14 -7.53
CA ASP A 62 -5.90 6.38 -8.97
C ASP A 62 -4.81 5.49 -9.59
N LEU A 63 -5.24 4.31 -10.07
CA LEU A 63 -4.36 3.33 -10.71
C LEU A 63 -4.37 3.56 -12.23
N PRO A 64 -3.20 3.49 -12.90
CA PRO A 64 -3.14 3.58 -14.34
C PRO A 64 -3.92 2.41 -14.98
N THR A 65 -4.70 2.72 -16.01
CA THR A 65 -5.54 1.73 -16.73
C THR A 65 -4.70 0.73 -17.54
N THR A 66 -3.44 1.05 -17.78
CA THR A 66 -2.51 0.26 -18.59
C THR A 66 -1.46 -0.41 -17.70
N SER A 67 -1.38 -1.74 -17.80
CA SER A 67 -0.40 -2.60 -17.10
C SER A 67 0.69 -3.07 -18.06
#